data_AF-A0A225DUQ8-F1
#
_entry.id   AF-A0A225DUQ8-F1
#
_cell.length_a   1.000
_cell.length_b   1.000
_cell.length_c   1.000
_cell.angle_alpha   90.00
_cell.angle_beta   90.00
_cell.angle_gamma   90.00
#
_symmetry.space_group_name_H-M   'P 1'
#
loop_
_entity.id
_entity.type
_entity.pdbx_description
1 polymer ?
#
loop_
_entity_poly.entity_id
_entity_poly.type
_entity_poly.pdbx_seq_one_letter_code
_entity_poly.pdbx_strand_id
1 'polypeptide(L)'
;MSQSHPPSARLAAKLHRRVCIVLTEDAVLAEEVLARKKLAGEIAGRLSERALLIRAGRVEVVLEELRKMGHTPQVVGKAAETRA
;
A
#
# COMPACT_ATOMS: atom_id res chain seq x y z
N MET A 1 -21.12 -0.82 -31.93
CA MET A 1 -19.97 -1.56 -32.48
C MET A 1 -18.96 -1.74 -31.36
N SER A 2 -18.92 -2.91 -30.72
CA SER A 2 -18.04 -3.19 -29.59
C SER A 2 -16.76 -3.85 -30.10
N GLN A 3 -15.63 -3.16 -30.06
CA GLN A 3 -14.34 -3.73 -30.43
C GLN A 3 -13.86 -4.67 -29.31
N SER A 4 -13.76 -5.97 -29.61
CA SER A 4 -13.07 -6.97 -28.80
C SER A 4 -11.56 -6.86 -29.03
N HIS A 5 -10.80 -6.49 -28.01
CA HIS A 5 -9.33 -6.50 -28.08
C HIS A 5 -8.80 -7.95 -28.18
N PRO A 6 -7.80 -8.24 -29.04
CA PRO A 6 -7.23 -9.57 -29.13
C PRO A 6 -6.46 -9.93 -27.85
N PRO A 7 -6.67 -11.14 -27.26
CA PRO A 7 -6.10 -11.54 -25.97
C PRO A 7 -4.64 -12.00 -26.12
N SER A 8 -3.75 -11.14 -26.63
CA SER A 8 -2.39 -11.56 -27.04
C SER A 8 -1.27 -10.69 -26.47
N ALA A 9 -1.59 -9.69 -25.66
CA ALA A 9 -0.56 -8.92 -24.95
C ALA A 9 0.02 -9.77 -23.80
N ARG A 10 1.31 -10.14 -23.90
CA ARG A 10 2.03 -10.75 -22.77
C ARG A 10 2.17 -9.72 -21.66
N LEU A 11 1.50 -9.98 -20.52
CA LEU A 11 1.58 -9.13 -19.34
C LEU A 11 2.77 -9.56 -18.47
N ALA A 12 3.64 -8.61 -18.13
CA ALA A 12 4.66 -8.84 -17.12
C ALA A 12 4.04 -8.68 -15.73
N ALA A 13 4.07 -9.74 -14.93
CA ALA A 13 3.63 -9.72 -13.53
C ALA A 13 4.83 -9.91 -12.61
N LYS A 14 4.91 -9.11 -11.53
CA LYS A 14 5.92 -9.28 -10.47
C LYS A 14 5.25 -9.80 -9.21
N LEU A 15 5.73 -10.92 -8.69
CA LEU A 15 5.31 -11.42 -7.39
C LEU A 15 6.09 -10.68 -6.29
N HIS A 16 5.36 -9.88 -5.50
CA HIS A 16 5.91 -9.25 -4.32
C HIS A 16 5.39 -9.96 -3.07
N ARG A 17 6.27 -10.73 -2.41
CA ARG A 17 5.99 -11.24 -1.07
C ARG A 17 6.29 -10.13 -0.07
N ARG A 18 5.42 -9.92 0.93
CA ARG A 18 5.58 -8.94 2.04
C ARG A 18 5.30 -7.48 1.66
N VAL A 19 4.20 -7.24 0.96
CA VAL A 19 3.62 -5.89 0.85
C VAL A 19 2.62 -5.66 1.98
N CYS A 20 2.50 -4.41 2.43
CA CYS A 20 1.54 -3.97 3.43
C CYS A 20 0.67 -2.86 2.84
N ILE A 21 -0.54 -2.69 3.37
CA ILE A 21 -1.47 -1.66 2.95
C ILE A 21 -1.77 -0.79 4.16
N VAL A 22 -1.68 0.54 4.01
CA VAL A 22 -2.27 1.48 4.96
C VAL A 22 -3.73 1.68 4.54
N LEU A 23 -4.64 1.34 5.45
CA LEU A 23 -6.06 1.64 5.31
C LEU A 23 -6.34 2.91 6.10
N THR A 24 -6.88 3.92 5.42
CA THR A 24 -7.26 5.19 6.03
C THR A 24 -8.76 5.25 6.29
N GLU A 25 -9.14 6.04 7.29
CA GLU A 25 -10.55 6.27 7.63
C GLU A 25 -11.30 6.99 6.49
N ASP A 26 -10.64 7.90 5.80
CA ASP A 26 -11.19 8.63 4.67
C ASP A 26 -10.10 8.98 3.63
N ALA A 27 -10.53 9.64 2.56
CA ALA A 27 -9.67 10.07 1.47
C ALA A 27 -8.77 11.25 1.87
N VAL A 28 -9.22 12.12 2.78
CA VAL A 28 -8.46 13.29 3.24
C VAL A 28 -7.21 12.81 3.98
N LEU A 29 -7.35 11.86 4.89
CA LEU A 29 -6.24 11.26 5.61
C LEU A 29 -5.25 10.56 4.67
N ALA A 30 -5.73 9.94 3.59
CA ALA A 30 -4.84 9.38 2.56
C ALA A 30 -4.03 10.48 1.85
N GLU A 31 -4.64 11.62 1.53
CA GLU A 31 -3.91 12.77 0.98
C GLU A 31 -2.91 13.36 1.98
N GLU A 32 -3.26 13.45 3.27
CA GLU A 32 -2.34 13.92 4.31
C GLU A 32 -1.10 13.04 4.43
N VAL A 33 -1.26 11.71 4.33
CA VAL A 33 -0.15 10.76 4.29
C VAL A 33 0.73 10.99 3.05
N LEU A 34 0.13 11.21 1.87
CA LEU A 34 0.88 11.46 0.62
C LEU A 34 1.52 12.85 0.56
N ALA A 35 0.97 13.86 1.24
CA ALA A 35 1.54 15.20 1.31
C ALA A 35 2.86 15.21 2.12
N ARG A 36 3.10 14.20 2.96
CA ARG A 36 4.31 14.08 3.77
C ARG A 36 5.42 13.39 2.99
N LYS A 37 6.47 14.16 2.63
CA LYS A 37 7.61 13.71 1.83
C LYS A 37 8.19 12.35 2.25
N LYS A 38 8.38 12.12 3.56
CA LYS A 38 8.92 10.84 4.07
C LYS A 38 7.98 9.67 3.79
N LEU A 39 6.70 9.82 4.12
CA LEU A 39 5.69 8.78 3.89
C LEU A 39 5.47 8.53 2.39
N ALA A 40 5.33 9.58 1.58
CA ALA A 40 5.21 9.45 0.13
C ALA A 40 6.38 8.66 -0.50
N GLY A 41 7.59 8.85 0.03
CA GLY A 41 8.80 8.09 -0.33
C GLY A 41 8.72 6.59 -0.05
N GLU A 42 7.81 6.15 0.81
CA GLU A 42 7.59 4.73 1.16
C GLU A 42 6.32 4.14 0.52
N ILE A 43 5.44 4.94 -0.09
CA ILE A 43 4.23 4.47 -0.77
C ILE A 43 4.52 4.09 -2.24
N ALA A 44 4.28 2.82 -2.58
CA ALA A 44 4.42 2.29 -3.93
C ALA A 44 3.31 2.75 -4.88
N GLY A 45 2.11 3.00 -4.34
CA GLY A 45 0.97 3.49 -5.11
C GLY A 45 -0.32 3.51 -4.31
N ARG A 46 -1.34 4.14 -4.88
CA ARG A 46 -2.71 4.17 -4.34
C ARG A 46 -3.52 3.05 -4.98
N LEU A 47 -4.14 2.18 -4.17
CA LEU A 47 -5.01 1.09 -4.63
C LEU A 47 -6.49 1.51 -4.68
N SER A 48 -6.87 2.43 -3.81
CA SER A 48 -8.18 3.11 -3.80
C SER A 48 -8.02 4.46 -3.08
N GLU A 49 -9.07 5.26 -3.02
CA GLU A 49 -9.07 6.54 -2.28
C GLU A 49 -8.64 6.39 -0.81
N ARG A 50 -8.81 5.21 -0.22
CA ARG A 50 -8.55 4.92 1.20
C ARG A 50 -7.48 3.86 1.44
N ALA A 51 -6.80 3.40 0.39
CA ALA A 51 -5.84 2.30 0.48
C ALA A 51 -4.52 2.66 -0.20
N LEU A 52 -3.45 2.73 0.58
CA LEU A 52 -2.09 3.03 0.11
C LEU A 52 -1.21 1.79 0.23
N LEU A 53 -0.59 1.40 -0.88
CA LEU A 53 0.35 0.28 -0.92
C LEU A 53 1.73 0.73 -0.43
N ILE A 54 2.25 0.08 0.60
CA ILE A 54 3.60 0.33 1.12
C ILE A 54 4.62 -0.46 0.28
N ARG A 55 5.76 0.17 -0.03
CA ARG A 55 6.92 -0.51 -0.65
C ARG A 55 7.40 -1.67 0.25
N ALA A 56 7.80 -2.78 -0.37
CA ALA A 56 8.28 -3.95 0.36
C ALA A 56 9.44 -3.59 1.32
N GLY A 57 9.38 -4.09 2.56
CA GLY A 57 10.39 -3.84 3.59
C GLY A 57 10.32 -2.48 4.28
N ARG A 58 9.32 -1.64 3.97
CA ARG A 58 9.19 -0.27 4.50
C ARG A 58 8.13 -0.12 5.59
N VAL A 59 7.51 -1.22 6.02
CA VAL A 59 6.43 -1.20 7.01
C VAL A 59 6.82 -0.51 8.32
N GLU A 60 8.00 -0.81 8.87
CA GLU A 60 8.42 -0.23 10.16
C GLU A 60 8.60 1.29 10.09
N VAL A 61 9.19 1.78 8.99
CA VAL A 61 9.36 3.22 8.75
C VAL A 61 7.99 3.90 8.64
N VAL A 62 7.05 3.30 7.91
CA VAL A 62 5.69 3.84 7.79
C VAL A 62 4.98 3.85 9.14
N LEU A 63 5.07 2.78 9.93
CA LEU A 63 4.49 2.73 11.28
C LEU A 63 5.08 3.79 12.20
N GLU A 64 6.39 4.00 12.15
CA GLU A 64 7.07 5.03 12.93
C GLU A 64 6.59 6.44 12.55
N GLU A 65 6.54 6.76 11.27
CA GLU A 65 6.11 8.08 10.80
C GLU A 65 4.61 8.33 11.07
N LEU A 66 3.75 7.31 10.96
CA LEU A 66 2.35 7.41 11.37
C LEU A 66 2.19 7.66 12.87
N ARG A 67 3.03 7.07 13.72
CA ARG A 67 3.04 7.37 15.17
C ARG A 67 3.47 8.82 15.43
N LYS A 68 4.46 9.33 14.69
CA LYS A 68 4.88 10.75 14.77
C LYS A 68 3.80 11.72 14.31
N MET A 69 2.82 11.27 13.53
CA MET A 69 1.62 12.02 13.17
C MET A 69 0.56 12.05 14.28
N GLY A 70 0.76 11.32 15.38
CA GLY A 70 -0.24 11.18 16.44
C GLY A 70 -1.24 10.05 16.21
N HIS A 71 -1.06 9.23 15.17
CA HIS A 71 -1.89 8.05 14.96
C HIS A 71 -1.40 6.84 15.76
N THR A 72 -2.31 5.90 16.00
CA THR A 72 -2.04 4.62 16.66
C THR A 72 -2.22 3.45 15.68
N PRO A 73 -1.33 3.29 14.68
CA PRO A 73 -1.52 2.31 13.62
C PRO A 73 -1.51 0.88 14.19
N GLN A 74 -2.56 0.12 13.84
CA GLN A 74 -2.70 -1.29 14.21
C GLN A 74 -2.33 -2.17 13.01
N VAL A 75 -1.46 -3.15 13.24
CA VAL A 75 -1.15 -4.15 12.22
C VAL A 75 -2.17 -5.27 12.31
N VAL A 76 -3.12 -5.27 11.39
CA VAL A 76 -4.12 -6.33 11.25
C VAL A 76 -3.64 -7.41 10.28
N GLY A 77 -3.92 -8.69 10.59
CA GLY A 77 -3.66 -9.79 9.66
C GLY A 77 -2.19 -10.11 9.42
N LYS A 78 -1.35 -10.11 10.48
CA LYS A 78 -0.01 -10.72 10.41
C LYS A 78 -0.19 -12.11 9.80
N ALA A 79 0.36 -12.33 8.60
CA ALA A 79 0.24 -13.61 7.92
C ALA A 79 0.72 -14.67 8.91
N ALA A 80 -0.14 -15.64 9.24
CA ALA A 80 0.27 -16.81 9.98
C ALA A 80 1.52 -17.34 9.29
N GLU A 81 2.62 -17.46 10.04
CA GLU A 81 3.84 -18.03 9.51
C GLU A 81 3.48 -19.37 8.88
N THR A 82 3.48 -19.42 7.56
CA THR A 82 3.27 -20.67 6.83
C THR A 82 4.49 -21.50 7.15
N ARG A 83 4.36 -22.39 8.14
CA ARG A 83 5.35 -23.44 8.41
C ARG A 83 5.47 -24.24 7.12
N ALA A 84 6.69 -24.24 6.58
CA ALA A 84 7.10 -25.12 5.49
C ALA A 84 7.05 -26.58 5.94
#